data_AF-A0A0S7WKV7-F1
#
_entry.id   AF-A0A0S7WKV7-F1
#
_cell.length_a   1.000
_cell.length_b   1.000
_cell.length_c   1.000
_cell.angle_alpha   90.00
_cell.angle_beta   90.00
_cell.angle_gamma   90.00
#
_symmetry.space_group_name_H-M   'P 1'
#
loop_
_entity.id
_entity.type
_entity.pdbx_description
1 polymer ?
#
loop_
_entity_poly.entity_id
_entity_poly.type
_entity_poly.pdbx_seq_one_letter_code
_entity_poly.pdbx_strand_id
1 'polypeptide(L)'
;MRVRVPKKYHHYLDLFAQAGVYPTKELTLRRIFEHGLNETEFEAWVEGESHLDLGVLEGEYIEIELPQNPEYEDRLQFIAEKYELTISQAATIAFLQGLFGHGLSLQSSELYRTDATFREKVDGMPDGIC
;
A
#
# COMPACT_ATOMS: atom_id res chain seq x y z
N MET A 1 15.03 -0.49 -1.93
CA MET A 1 14.22 -0.41 -3.17
C MET A 1 13.48 0.93 -3.17
N ARG A 2 13.11 1.48 -4.33
CA ARG A 2 12.28 2.69 -4.41
C ARG A 2 10.89 2.35 -4.93
N VAL A 3 9.86 2.87 -4.27
CA VAL A 3 8.47 2.76 -4.68
C VAL A 3 7.94 4.14 -5.04
N ARG A 4 7.14 4.22 -6.11
CA ARG A 4 6.59 5.48 -6.63
C ARG A 4 5.14 5.60 -6.22
N VAL A 5 4.86 6.28 -5.11
CA VAL A 5 3.49 6.42 -4.61
C VAL A 5 2.83 7.65 -5.23
N PRO A 6 1.63 7.54 -5.83
CA PRO A 6 0.88 8.70 -6.31
C PRO A 6 0.65 9.71 -5.19
N LYS A 7 0.91 11.00 -5.46
CA LYS A 7 0.74 12.10 -4.49
C LYS A 7 -0.66 12.16 -3.91
N LYS A 8 -1.69 11.76 -4.67
CA LYS A 8 -3.07 11.71 -4.14
C LYS A 8 -3.21 10.80 -2.91
N TYR A 9 -2.38 9.77 -2.75
CA TYR A 9 -2.46 8.81 -1.65
C TYR A 9 -1.42 9.01 -0.53
N HIS A 10 -0.41 9.86 -0.74
CA HIS A 10 0.69 9.99 0.24
C HIS A 10 0.22 10.40 1.64
N HIS A 11 -0.83 11.21 1.72
CA HIS A 11 -1.35 11.76 2.97
C HIS A 11 -1.89 10.67 3.91
N TYR A 12 -2.27 9.49 3.40
CA TYR A 12 -2.67 8.37 4.25
C TYR A 12 -1.49 7.82 5.07
N LEU A 13 -0.25 7.97 4.62
CA LEU A 13 0.93 7.57 5.39
C LEU A 13 1.08 8.38 6.68
N ASP A 14 0.68 9.65 6.64
CA ASP A 14 0.71 10.52 7.82
C ASP A 14 -0.32 10.08 8.85
N LEU A 15 -1.40 9.40 8.45
CA LEU A 15 -2.39 8.85 9.38
C LEU A 15 -1.80 7.71 10.22
N PHE A 16 -0.96 6.86 9.64
CA PHE A 16 -0.27 5.79 10.37
C PHE A 16 0.69 6.34 11.43
N ALA A 17 1.42 7.41 11.08
CA ALA A 17 2.31 8.09 12.02
C ALA A 17 1.52 8.75 13.17
N GLN A 18 0.39 9.40 12.85
CA GLN A 18 -0.48 10.04 13.85
C GLN A 18 -1.13 9.01 14.80
N ALA A 19 -1.63 7.90 14.26
CA ALA A 19 -2.24 6.84 15.07
C ALA A 19 -1.23 6.02 15.88
N GLY A 20 0.07 6.16 15.63
CA GLY A 20 1.11 5.40 16.33
C GLY A 20 0.98 3.89 16.13
N VAL A 21 0.45 3.46 14.97
CA VAL A 21 0.19 2.04 14.67
C VAL A 21 1.48 1.21 14.76
N TYR A 22 2.60 1.80 14.34
CA TYR A 22 3.92 1.19 14.47
C TYR A 22 4.93 2.15 15.13
N PRO A 23 5.93 1.61 15.86
CA PRO A 23 6.94 2.40 16.56
C PRO A 23 7.79 3.33 15.68
N THR A 24 7.99 3.00 14.40
CA THR A 24 8.86 3.78 13.51
C THR A 24 8.26 3.90 12.12
N LYS A 25 8.65 4.97 11.41
CA LYS A 25 8.30 5.18 10.00
C LYS A 25 8.80 4.02 9.13
N GLU A 26 10.03 3.57 9.35
CA GLU A 26 10.62 2.46 8.59
C GLU A 26 9.81 1.17 8.76
N LEU A 27 9.42 0.83 10.00
CA LEU A 27 8.62 -0.35 10.28
C LEU A 27 7.22 -0.23 9.67
N THR A 28 6.62 0.96 9.72
CA THR A 28 5.33 1.26 9.07
C THR A 28 5.39 0.95 7.57
N LEU A 29 6.36 1.54 6.88
CA LEU A 29 6.52 1.38 5.44
C LEU A 29 6.80 -0.08 5.06
N ARG A 30 7.63 -0.78 5.85
CA ARG A 30 7.88 -2.21 5.64
C ARG A 30 6.61 -3.05 5.81
N ARG A 31 5.84 -2.84 6.87
CA ARG A 31 4.60 -3.61 7.13
C ARG A 31 3.55 -3.38 6.06
N ILE A 32 3.34 -2.12 5.68
CA ILE A 32 2.46 -1.74 4.57
C ILE A 32 2.89 -2.49 3.30
N PHE A 33 4.16 -2.41 2.94
CA PHE A 33 4.64 -3.04 1.71
C PHE A 33 4.55 -4.57 1.75
N GLU A 34 4.96 -5.22 2.84
CA GLU A 34 4.90 -6.68 2.99
C GLU A 34 3.46 -7.20 2.94
N HIS A 35 2.52 -6.49 3.57
CA HIS A 35 1.11 -6.87 3.54
C HIS A 35 0.58 -6.83 2.12
N GLY A 36 0.73 -5.71 1.42
CA GLY A 36 0.22 -5.60 0.06
C GLY A 36 0.96 -6.45 -0.95
N LEU A 37 2.26 -6.74 -0.75
CA LEU A 37 2.97 -7.72 -1.56
C LEU A 37 2.36 -9.13 -1.44
N ASN A 38 1.94 -9.52 -0.23
CA ASN A 38 1.24 -10.79 -0.01
C ASN A 38 -0.13 -10.81 -0.68
N GLU A 39 -0.93 -9.75 -0.52
CA GLU A 39 -2.27 -9.67 -1.12
C GLU A 39 -2.20 -9.66 -2.65
N THR A 40 -1.38 -8.79 -3.25
CA THR A 40 -1.25 -8.71 -4.70
C THR A 40 -0.66 -9.98 -5.31
N GLU A 41 0.29 -10.64 -4.64
CA GLU A 41 0.80 -11.94 -5.09
C GLU A 41 -0.29 -13.03 -5.01
N PHE A 42 -1.08 -13.04 -3.94
CA PHE A 42 -2.19 -13.98 -3.79
C PHE A 42 -3.26 -13.78 -4.87
N GLU A 43 -3.65 -12.54 -5.16
CA GLU A 43 -4.57 -12.19 -6.24
C GLU A 43 -4.03 -12.68 -7.61
N ALA A 44 -2.73 -12.45 -7.87
CA ALA A 44 -2.05 -12.91 -9.09
C ALA A 44 -2.00 -14.46 -9.24
N TRP A 45 -2.12 -15.20 -8.12
CA TRP A 45 -2.17 -16.66 -8.10
C TRP A 45 -3.57 -17.23 -8.30
N VAL A 46 -4.58 -16.61 -7.69
CA VAL A 46 -5.93 -17.19 -7.54
C VAL A 46 -6.87 -16.76 -8.65
N GLU A 47 -6.70 -15.58 -9.22
CA GLU A 47 -7.68 -15.02 -10.15
C GLU A 47 -7.27 -15.21 -11.61
N GLY A 48 -8.18 -15.83 -12.39
CA GLY A 48 -8.04 -15.96 -13.85
C GLY A 48 -8.27 -14.66 -14.61
N GLU A 49 -8.91 -13.67 -13.99
CA GLU A 49 -9.20 -12.33 -14.52
C GLU A 49 -9.33 -11.34 -13.34
N SER A 50 -8.23 -11.03 -12.66
CA SER A 50 -8.21 -9.96 -11.67
C SER A 50 -8.12 -8.61 -12.39
N HIS A 51 -9.12 -7.74 -12.20
CA HIS A 51 -9.07 -6.37 -12.72
C HIS A 51 -8.38 -5.47 -11.70
N LEU A 52 -7.05 -5.39 -11.75
CA LEU A 52 -6.35 -4.30 -11.07
C LEU A 52 -6.77 -2.96 -11.69
N ASP A 53 -7.29 -2.03 -10.89
CA ASP A 53 -7.53 -0.66 -11.34
C ASP A 53 -6.21 0.07 -11.52
N LEU A 54 -5.67 0.05 -12.74
CA LEU A 54 -4.44 0.78 -13.08
C LEU A 54 -4.62 2.30 -13.05
N GLY A 55 -5.85 2.82 -12.98
CA GLY A 55 -6.14 4.24 -12.81
C GLY A 55 -5.61 4.81 -11.48
N VAL A 56 -5.35 3.95 -10.49
CA VAL A 56 -4.66 4.37 -9.26
C VAL A 56 -3.25 4.87 -9.54
N LEU A 57 -2.61 4.41 -10.62
CA LEU A 57 -1.24 4.79 -10.98
C LEU A 57 -1.15 6.18 -11.62
N GLU A 58 -2.24 6.81 -12.04
CA GLU A 58 -2.16 8.10 -12.75
C GLU A 58 -1.72 9.27 -11.87
N GLY A 59 -0.98 10.21 -12.46
CA GLY A 59 -0.64 11.52 -11.88
C GLY A 59 0.81 11.68 -11.46
N GLU A 60 1.05 12.60 -10.52
CA GLU A 60 2.38 12.86 -9.96
C GLU A 60 2.72 11.88 -8.84
N TYR A 61 4.01 11.55 -8.70
CA TYR A 61 4.48 10.60 -7.70
C TYR A 61 5.42 11.24 -6.68
N ILE A 62 5.52 10.61 -5.52
CA ILE A 62 6.65 10.72 -4.61
C ILE A 62 7.43 9.40 -4.59
N GLU A 63 8.74 9.48 -4.33
CA GLU A 63 9.56 8.30 -4.11
C GLU A 63 9.64 7.98 -2.62
N ILE A 64 9.42 6.71 -2.29
CA ILE A 64 9.60 6.17 -0.95
C ILE A 64 10.70 5.13 -1.00
N GLU A 65 11.70 5.28 -0.12
CA GLU A 65 12.73 4.28 0.06
C GLU A 65 12.23 3.21 1.03
N LEU A 66 12.25 1.96 0.56
CA LEU A 66 12.00 0.78 1.36
C LEU A 66 13.31 0.04 1.66
N PRO A 67 13.40 -0.64 2.82
CA PRO A 67 14.52 -1.54 3.13
C PRO A 67 14.76 -2.51 1.96
N GLN A 68 16.02 -2.77 1.65
CA GLN A 68 16.34 -3.78 0.64
C GLN A 68 16.07 -5.18 1.21
N ASN A 69 15.27 -5.96 0.49
CA ASN A 69 15.10 -7.39 0.73
C ASN A 69 15.13 -8.10 -0.63
N PRO A 70 16.09 -9.01 -0.87
CA PRO A 70 16.19 -9.76 -2.12
C PRO A 70 14.90 -10.51 -2.49
N GLU A 71 14.16 -11.00 -1.51
CA GLU A 71 12.91 -11.74 -1.74
C GLU A 71 11.81 -10.88 -2.37
N TYR A 72 11.89 -9.56 -2.24
CA TYR A 72 10.90 -8.67 -2.86
C TYR A 72 11.05 -8.64 -4.39
N GLU A 73 12.26 -8.79 -4.92
CA GLU A 73 12.49 -8.66 -6.36
C GLU A 73 11.84 -9.82 -7.13
N ASP A 74 12.03 -11.06 -6.67
CA ASP A 74 11.43 -12.25 -7.28
C ASP A 74 9.90 -12.21 -7.23
N ARG A 75 9.33 -11.77 -6.11
CA ARG A 75 7.86 -11.66 -5.93
C ARG A 75 7.26 -10.55 -6.79
N LEU A 76 7.94 -9.41 -6.88
CA LEU A 76 7.52 -8.31 -7.75
C LEU A 76 7.63 -8.67 -9.23
N GLN A 77 8.65 -9.46 -9.61
CA GLN A 77 8.79 -9.96 -10.97
C GLN A 77 7.60 -10.86 -11.33
N PHE A 78 7.20 -11.76 -10.44
CA PHE A 78 6.02 -12.59 -10.62
C PHE A 78 4.74 -11.75 -10.82
N ILE A 79 4.49 -10.78 -9.94
CA ILE A 79 3.33 -9.87 -10.03
C ILE A 79 3.37 -9.10 -11.36
N ALA A 80 4.55 -8.57 -11.72
CA ALA A 80 4.75 -7.79 -12.93
C ALA A 80 4.41 -8.62 -14.19
N GLU A 81 4.85 -9.88 -14.26
CA GLU A 81 4.53 -10.78 -15.38
C GLU A 81 3.05 -11.12 -15.45
N LYS A 82 2.40 -11.33 -14.30
CA LYS A 82 0.98 -11.70 -14.24
C LYS A 82 0.04 -10.61 -14.71
N TYR A 83 0.40 -9.36 -14.45
CA TYR A 83 -0.43 -8.19 -14.77
C TYR A 83 0.08 -7.35 -15.95
N GLU A 84 1.10 -7.83 -16.67
CA GLU A 84 1.75 -7.09 -17.77
C GLU A 84 2.26 -5.70 -17.34
N LEU A 85 2.84 -5.62 -16.15
CA LEU A 85 3.36 -4.40 -15.54
C LEU A 85 4.90 -4.37 -15.54
N THR A 86 5.47 -3.20 -15.27
CA THR A 86 6.86 -3.10 -14.84
C THR A 86 7.01 -3.44 -13.35
N ILE A 87 8.21 -3.88 -12.92
CA ILE A 87 8.53 -4.10 -11.48
C ILE A 87 8.19 -2.85 -10.65
N SER A 88 8.46 -1.65 -11.18
CA SER A 88 8.14 -0.40 -10.48
C SER A 88 6.63 -0.18 -10.30
N GLN A 89 5.82 -0.58 -11.28
CA GLN A 89 4.35 -0.51 -11.17
C GLN A 89 3.83 -1.58 -10.21
N ALA A 90 4.32 -2.82 -10.31
CA ALA A 90 4.01 -3.88 -9.35
C ALA A 90 4.33 -3.47 -7.90
N ALA A 91 5.49 -2.83 -7.67
CA ALA A 91 5.87 -2.35 -6.35
C ALA A 91 4.96 -1.22 -5.86
N THR A 92 4.48 -0.38 -6.77
CA THR A 92 3.52 0.70 -6.45
C THR A 92 2.16 0.13 -6.08
N ILE A 93 1.66 -0.83 -6.86
CA ILE A 93 0.38 -1.50 -6.60
C ILE A 93 0.45 -2.25 -5.27
N ALA A 94 1.48 -3.08 -5.06
CA ALA A 94 1.68 -3.78 -3.80
C ALA A 94 1.72 -2.80 -2.62
N PHE A 95 2.42 -1.67 -2.74
CA PHE A 95 2.44 -0.68 -1.67
C PHE A 95 1.06 -0.06 -1.40
N LEU A 96 0.32 0.30 -2.45
CA LEU A 96 -1.02 0.87 -2.32
C LEU A 96 -2.03 -0.15 -1.76
N GLN A 97 -1.94 -1.42 -2.18
CA GLN A 97 -2.81 -2.49 -1.70
C GLN A 97 -2.62 -2.69 -0.21
N GLY A 98 -1.36 -2.70 0.23
CA GLY A 98 -1.04 -2.77 1.64
C GLY A 98 -1.42 -1.51 2.41
N LEU A 99 -1.32 -0.34 1.79
CA LEU A 99 -1.71 0.94 2.41
C LEU A 99 -3.21 0.90 2.73
N PHE A 100 -4.04 0.55 1.74
CA PHE A 100 -5.50 0.44 1.84
C PHE A 100 -5.94 -0.73 2.71
N GLY A 101 -5.30 -1.90 2.57
CA GLY A 101 -5.58 -3.08 3.40
C GLY A 101 -5.31 -2.87 4.89
N HIS A 102 -4.42 -1.94 5.24
CA HIS A 102 -4.19 -1.54 6.63
C HIS A 102 -5.21 -0.54 7.21
N GLY A 103 -6.27 -0.15 6.49
CA GLY A 103 -7.32 0.75 6.99
C GLY A 103 -7.91 0.30 8.33
N LEU A 104 -8.13 -1.00 8.52
CA LEU A 104 -8.61 -1.59 9.78
C LEU A 104 -7.65 -1.32 10.96
N SER A 105 -6.34 -1.24 10.70
CA SER A 105 -5.36 -0.93 11.75
C SER A 105 -5.54 0.50 12.25
N LEU A 106 -5.81 1.45 11.34
CA LEU A 106 -6.12 2.84 11.69
C LEU A 106 -7.45 2.93 12.45
N GLN A 107 -8.48 2.22 12.01
CA GLN A 107 -9.79 2.17 12.68
C GLN A 107 -9.72 1.60 14.10
N SER A 108 -8.76 0.72 14.37
CA SER A 108 -8.55 0.14 15.70
C SER A 108 -7.90 1.10 16.71
N SER A 109 -7.30 2.21 16.22
CA SER A 109 -6.52 3.14 17.05
C SER A 109 -7.38 3.96 18.01
N GLU A 110 -6.79 4.39 19.14
CA GLU A 110 -7.46 5.28 20.08
C GLU A 110 -7.79 6.63 19.44
N LEU A 111 -6.94 7.10 18.53
CA LEU A 111 -7.13 8.35 17.80
C LEU A 111 -8.40 8.30 16.94
N TYR A 112 -8.66 7.17 16.26
CA TYR A 112 -9.90 6.97 15.51
C TYR A 112 -11.15 7.04 16.38
N ARG A 113 -11.08 6.56 17.62
CA ARG A 113 -12.23 6.62 18.55
C ARG A 113 -12.50 8.05 19.03
N THR A 114 -11.44 8.80 19.30
CA THR A 114 -11.48 10.07 20.04
C THR A 114 -11.44 11.33 19.18
N ASP A 115 -10.91 11.26 17.95
CA ASP A 115 -10.77 12.40 17.03
C ASP A 115 -11.68 12.23 15.79
N ALA A 116 -12.67 13.11 15.66
CA ALA A 116 -13.63 13.09 14.56
C ALA A 116 -13.00 13.43 13.20
N THR A 117 -12.00 14.33 13.16
CA THR A 117 -11.32 14.71 11.92
C THR A 117 -10.42 13.58 11.43
N PHE A 118 -9.74 12.91 12.36
CA PHE A 118 -8.94 11.73 12.03
C PHE A 118 -9.81 10.60 11.49
N ARG A 119 -10.93 10.31 12.17
CA ARG A 119 -11.90 9.31 11.72
C ARG A 119 -12.43 9.59 10.31
N GLU A 120 -12.86 10.82 10.02
CA GLU A 120 -13.32 11.20 8.67
C GLU A 120 -12.26 10.94 7.59
N LYS A 121 -10.98 11.23 7.88
CA LYS A 121 -9.88 10.96 6.94
C LYS A 121 -9.65 9.46 6.72
N VAL A 122 -9.76 8.65 7.78
CA VAL A 122 -9.64 7.18 7.69
C VAL A 122 -10.83 6.59 6.92
N ASP A 123 -12.05 7.09 7.16
CA ASP A 123 -13.26 6.65 6.47
C ASP A 123 -13.27 7.01 4.98
N GLY A 124 -12.50 8.05 4.60
CA GLY A 124 -12.29 8.43 3.20
C GLY A 124 -11.18 7.64 2.49
N MET A 125 -10.57 6.64 3.13
CA MET A 125 -9.54 5.81 2.54
C MET A 125 -10.16 4.75 1.60
N PRO A 126 -9.56 4.46 0.43
CA PRO A 126 -10.02 3.37 -0.42
C PRO A 126 -9.96 2.01 0.30
N ASP A 127 -10.90 1.12 0.00
CA ASP A 127 -10.96 -0.25 0.55
C ASP A 127 -9.98 -1.23 -0.15
N GLY A 128 -9.39 -0.85 -1.29
CA GLY A 128 -8.49 -1.67 -2.10
C GLY A 128 -8.21 -1.07 -3.50
N ILE A 129 -7.55 -1.86 -4.37
CA ILE A 129 -7.24 -1.51 -5.78
C ILE A 129 -8.06 -2.34 -6.80
N CYS A 130 -9.02 -3.14 -6.33
CA CYS A 130 -9.83 -4.04 -7.16
C CYS A 130 -11.20 -3.45 -7.54
#